data_AF-A0A9D0YLP4-F1
#
_entry.id   AF-A0A9D0YLP4-F1
#
_cell.length_a   1.000
_cell.length_b   1.000
_cell.length_c   1.000
_cell.angle_alpha   90.00
_cell.angle_beta   90.00
_cell.angle_gamma   90.00
#
_symmetry.space_group_name_H-M   'P 1'
#
loop_
_entity.id
_entity.type
_entity.pdbx_description
1 polymer ?
#
loop_
_entity_poly.entity_id
_entity_poly.type
_entity_poly.pdbx_seq_one_letter_code
_entity_poly.pdbx_strand_id
1 'polypeptide(L)'
;MKKDISSEEHTKVREYFMKYVRKIVPKALIAAVLSGIYLISVNFGEISSDGLSNFQIALGIKAFLGAWLGLRGILQVFFGIQPLVFKSHIFPFALVVIIIFLSQIMFSV
;
A
#
# COMPACT_ATOMS: atom_id res chain seq x y z
N MET A 1 -5.90 -35.89 -14.29
CA MET A 1 -6.08 -34.48 -14.69
C MET A 1 -4.74 -33.76 -14.55
N LYS A 2 -3.85 -33.89 -15.54
CA LYS A 2 -2.66 -33.02 -15.67
C LYS A 2 -3.04 -31.93 -16.67
N LYS A 3 -3.46 -30.77 -16.16
CA LYS A 3 -3.84 -29.59 -16.96
C LYS A 3 -2.65 -28.64 -17.07
N ASP A 4 -1.49 -29.19 -17.41
CA ASP A 4 -0.29 -28.38 -17.56
C ASP A 4 -0.28 -27.86 -18.99
N ILE A 5 -0.66 -26.60 -19.14
CA ILE A 5 -0.55 -25.82 -20.37
C ILE A 5 0.92 -25.84 -20.80
N SER A 6 1.21 -25.88 -22.11
CA SER A 6 2.61 -25.84 -22.58
C SER A 6 3.31 -24.55 -22.11
N SER A 7 4.64 -24.54 -22.01
CA SER A 7 5.41 -23.36 -21.60
C SER A 7 5.14 -22.12 -22.49
N GLU A 8 4.84 -22.38 -23.75
CA GLU A 8 4.46 -21.39 -24.76
C GLU A 8 3.07 -20.80 -24.48
N GLU A 9 2.09 -21.64 -24.14
CA GLU A 9 0.76 -21.19 -23.73
C GLU A 9 0.78 -20.45 -22.38
N HIS A 10 1.61 -20.89 -21.43
CA HIS A 10 1.82 -20.18 -20.17
C HIS A 10 2.32 -18.75 -20.40
N THR A 11 3.24 -18.56 -21.35
CA THR A 11 3.78 -17.24 -21.68
C THR A 11 2.71 -16.35 -22.31
N LYS A 12 1.92 -16.90 -23.25
CA LYS A 12 0.79 -16.18 -23.86
C LYS A 12 -0.23 -15.75 -22.80
N VAL A 13 -0.65 -16.67 -21.93
CA VAL A 13 -1.59 -16.39 -20.84
C VAL A 13 -1.04 -15.32 -19.91
N ARG A 14 0.22 -15.42 -19.49
CA ARG A 14 0.88 -14.41 -18.65
C ARG A 14 0.86 -13.04 -19.31
N GLU A 15 1.16 -12.92 -20.60
CA GLU A 15 1.12 -11.63 -21.29
C GLU A 15 -0.28 -11.03 -21.33
N TYR A 16 -1.31 -11.84 -21.59
CA TYR A 16 -2.71 -11.39 -21.53
C TYR A 16 -3.06 -10.85 -20.14
N PHE A 17 -2.71 -11.57 -19.08
CA PHE A 17 -2.89 -11.10 -17.71
C PHE A 17 -2.12 -9.81 -17.44
N MET A 18 -0.85 -9.74 -17.84
CA MET A 18 -0.02 -8.55 -17.61
C MET A 18 -0.56 -7.30 -18.31
N LYS A 19 -1.16 -7.43 -19.50
CA LYS A 19 -1.84 -6.32 -20.18
C LYS A 19 -3.00 -5.78 -19.34
N TYR A 20 -3.82 -6.67 -18.77
CA TYR A 20 -4.93 -6.27 -17.91
C TYR A 20 -4.44 -5.66 -16.59
N VAL A 21 -3.50 -6.32 -15.92
CA VAL A 21 -2.90 -5.89 -14.65
C VAL A 21 -2.32 -4.47 -14.77
N ARG A 22 -1.54 -4.20 -15.82
CA ARG A 22 -0.96 -2.86 -16.05
C ARG A 22 -2.01 -1.76 -16.22
N LYS A 23 -3.22 -2.10 -16.68
CA LYS A 23 -4.33 -1.15 -16.82
C LYS A 23 -5.06 -0.90 -15.50
N ILE A 24 -5.23 -1.94 -14.68
CA ILE A 24 -6.03 -1.86 -13.46
C ILE A 24 -5.23 -1.41 -12.23
N VAL A 25 -3.98 -1.85 -12.10
CA VAL A 25 -3.14 -1.60 -10.92
C VAL A 25 -2.93 -0.11 -10.65
N PRO A 26 -2.62 0.75 -11.64
CA PRO A 26 -2.46 2.18 -11.39
C PRO A 26 -3.72 2.83 -10.82
N LYS A 27 -4.89 2.43 -11.32
CA LYS A 27 -6.19 2.96 -10.88
C LYS A 27 -6.53 2.49 -9.48
N ALA A 28 -6.32 1.20 -9.20
CA ALA A 28 -6.52 0.62 -7.88
C ALA A 28 -5.60 1.26 -6.83
N LEU A 29 -4.35 1.54 -7.19
CA LEU A 29 -3.39 2.22 -6.34
C LEU A 29 -3.87 3.63 -5.96
N ILE A 30 -4.30 4.44 -6.93
CA ILE A 30 -4.84 5.78 -6.67
C ILE A 30 -6.06 5.66 -5.75
N ALA A 31 -6.98 4.75 -6.04
CA ALA A 31 -8.16 4.54 -5.22
C ALA A 31 -7.81 4.19 -3.76
N ALA A 32 -6.82 3.31 -3.55
CA ALA A 32 -6.36 2.92 -2.23
C ALA A 32 -5.69 4.06 -1.45
N VAL A 33 -4.90 4.91 -2.14
CA VAL A 33 -4.27 6.08 -1.51
C VAL A 33 -5.33 7.10 -1.10
N LEU A 34 -6.28 7.40 -1.99
CA LEU A 34 -7.37 8.35 -1.72
C LEU A 34 -8.29 7.85 -0.61
N SER A 35 -8.66 6.57 -0.61
CA SER A 35 -9.48 5.98 0.46
C SER A 35 -8.73 5.99 1.79
N GLY A 36 -7.43 5.71 1.80
CA GLY A 36 -6.59 5.83 2.99
C GLY A 36 -6.58 7.24 3.57
N ILE A 37 -6.37 8.26 2.73
CA ILE A 37 -6.41 9.67 3.13
C ILE A 37 -7.79 10.03 3.71
N TYR A 38 -8.86 9.62 3.04
CA TYR A 38 -10.22 9.86 3.51
C TYR A 38 -10.46 9.20 4.87
N LEU A 39 -10.08 7.95 5.05
CA LEU A 39 -10.23 7.25 6.33
C LEU A 39 -9.45 7.95 7.45
N ILE A 40 -8.26 8.48 7.18
CA ILE A 40 -7.53 9.28 8.17
C ILE A 40 -8.35 10.52 8.55
N SER A 41 -8.86 11.27 7.57
CA SER A 41 -9.64 12.50 7.85
C SER A 41 -10.89 12.25 8.71
N VAL A 42 -11.55 11.11 8.52
CA VAL A 42 -12.77 10.76 9.26
C VAL A 42 -12.48 10.16 10.64
N ASN A 43 -11.36 9.44 10.80
CA ASN A 43 -11.05 8.70 12.03
C ASN A 43 -10.04 9.42 12.94
N PHE A 44 -9.42 10.53 12.51
CA PHE A 44 -8.44 11.23 13.35
C PHE A 44 -9.07 11.92 14.56
N GLY A 45 -10.30 12.42 14.43
CA GLY A 45 -11.03 13.09 15.51
C GLY A 45 -10.46 14.46 15.89
N GLU A 46 -11.01 15.04 16.96
CA GLU A 46 -10.58 16.34 17.48
C GLU A 46 -9.32 16.22 18.34
N ILE A 47 -8.46 17.23 18.30
CA ILE A 47 -7.27 17.32 19.14
C ILE A 47 -7.66 18.05 20.42
N SER A 48 -7.49 17.38 21.56
CA SER A 48 -7.79 17.97 22.87
C SER A 48 -6.77 19.03 23.29
N SER A 49 -7.09 19.84 24.29
CA SER A 49 -6.15 20.79 24.91
C SER A 49 -4.92 20.11 25.50
N ASP A 50 -5.04 18.85 25.90
CA ASP A 50 -3.98 18.05 26.51
C ASP A 50 -3.09 17.35 25.45
N GLY A 51 -3.41 17.55 24.17
CA GLY A 51 -2.64 17.03 23.03
C GLY A 51 -3.30 15.83 22.34
N LEU A 52 -2.46 15.07 21.63
CA LEU A 52 -2.87 13.89 20.86
C LEU A 52 -3.03 12.67 21.77
N SER A 53 -4.12 11.93 21.60
CA SER A 53 -4.29 10.63 22.25
C SER A 53 -3.31 9.59 21.71
N ASN A 54 -3.05 8.52 22.48
CA ASN A 54 -2.24 7.38 22.03
C ASN A 54 -2.76 6.79 20.71
N PHE A 55 -4.09 6.75 20.55
CA PHE A 55 -4.72 6.33 19.30
C PHE A 55 -4.36 7.25 18.13
N GLN A 56 -4.45 8.58 18.31
CA GLN A 56 -4.11 9.55 17.26
C GLN A 56 -2.62 9.51 16.90
N ILE A 57 -1.74 9.31 17.89
CA ILE A 57 -0.29 9.15 17.67
C ILE A 57 -0.03 7.90 16.83
N ALA A 58 -0.59 6.75 17.21
CA ALA A 58 -0.46 5.51 16.46
C ALA A 58 -1.08 5.63 15.05
N LEU A 59 -2.27 6.22 14.93
CA LEU A 59 -2.91 6.48 13.64
C LEU A 59 -2.04 7.38 12.75
N GLY A 60 -1.41 8.42 13.31
CA GLY A 60 -0.49 9.31 12.61
C GLY A 60 0.75 8.60 12.08
N ILE A 61 1.37 7.73 12.90
CA ILE A 61 2.49 6.88 12.45
C ILE A 61 2.03 5.95 11.32
N LYS A 62 0.87 5.30 11.47
CA LYS A 62 0.28 4.43 10.44
C LYS A 62 0.07 5.17 9.13
N ALA A 63 -0.52 6.36 9.22
CA ALA A 63 -0.81 7.24 8.11
C ALA A 63 0.46 7.64 7.38
N PHE A 64 1.51 8.01 8.11
CA PHE A 64 2.80 8.37 7.54
C PHE A 64 3.44 7.20 6.77
N LEU A 65 3.50 6.02 7.37
CA LEU A 65 4.07 4.82 6.71
C LEU A 65 3.25 4.41 5.48
N GLY A 66 1.91 4.48 5.58
CA GLY A 66 1.00 4.21 4.47
C GLY A 66 1.12 5.21 3.34
N ALA A 67 1.22 6.51 3.65
CA ALA A 67 1.42 7.58 2.68
C ALA A 67 2.75 7.43 1.95
N TRP A 68 3.82 7.07 2.67
CA TRP A 68 5.11 6.75 2.06
C TRP A 68 5.01 5.60 1.04
N LEU A 69 4.35 4.49 1.41
CA LEU A 69 4.12 3.36 0.50
C LEU A 69 3.27 3.76 -0.71
N GLY A 70 2.22 4.55 -0.50
CA GLY A 70 1.34 5.06 -1.55
C GLY A 70 2.08 5.97 -2.54
N LEU A 71 2.82 6.96 -2.02
CA LEU A 71 3.63 7.88 -2.82
C LEU A 71 4.69 7.11 -3.61
N ARG A 72 5.40 6.17 -2.97
CA ARG A 72 6.36 5.30 -3.65
C ARG A 72 5.70 4.52 -4.79
N GLY A 73 4.54 3.93 -4.55
CA GLY A 73 3.79 3.19 -5.57
C GLY A 73 3.46 4.07 -6.77
N ILE A 74 2.96 5.29 -6.52
CA ILE A 74 2.56 6.23 -7.58
C ILE A 74 3.80 6.66 -8.38
N LEU A 75 4.89 7.01 -7.71
CA LEU A 75 6.14 7.38 -8.37
C LEU A 75 6.70 6.25 -9.23
N GLN A 76 6.64 5.01 -8.74
CA GLN A 76 7.09 3.83 -9.48
C GLN A 76 6.21 3.54 -10.71
N VAL A 77 4.89 3.65 -10.57
CA VAL A 77 3.94 3.29 -11.63
C VAL A 77 3.85 4.36 -12.71
N PHE A 78 3.85 5.64 -12.36
CA PHE A 78 3.62 6.75 -13.30
C PHE A 78 4.90 7.40 -13.82
N PHE A 79 5.92 7.53 -12.98
CA PHE A 79 7.14 8.27 -13.35
C PHE A 79 8.30 7.36 -13.72
N GLY A 80 8.17 6.03 -13.55
CA GLY A 80 9.22 5.06 -13.84
C GLY A 80 10.51 5.28 -13.03
N ILE A 81 10.48 6.19 -12.05
CA ILE A 81 11.59 6.50 -11.16
C ILE A 81 11.85 5.23 -10.35
N GLN A 82 13.09 4.72 -10.37
CA GLN A 82 13.49 3.68 -9.42
C GLN A 82 13.19 4.20 -8.02
N PRO A 83 12.26 3.56 -7.29
CA PRO A 83 11.60 4.17 -6.14
C PRO A 83 12.68 4.54 -5.13
N LEU A 84 12.87 5.85 -4.92
CA LEU A 84 13.75 6.49 -3.94
C LEU A 84 14.58 5.47 -3.12
N VAL A 85 15.80 5.22 -3.58
CA VAL A 85 16.92 4.55 -2.88
C VAL A 85 16.85 3.02 -2.68
N PHE A 86 15.70 2.34 -2.80
CA PHE A 86 15.63 0.90 -2.46
C PHE A 86 15.13 0.01 -3.61
N LYS A 87 16.08 -0.68 -4.27
CA LYS A 87 15.79 -1.77 -5.23
C LYS A 87 15.14 -3.00 -4.57
N SER A 88 15.23 -3.12 -3.25
CA SER A 88 14.73 -4.27 -2.49
C SER A 88 13.24 -4.15 -2.17
N HIS A 89 12.52 -5.26 -2.31
CA HIS A 89 11.11 -5.40 -1.93
C HIS A 89 10.94 -5.63 -0.41
N ILE A 90 12.03 -5.92 0.30
CA ILE A 90 12.02 -6.24 1.74
C ILE A 90 11.54 -5.05 2.56
N PHE A 91 12.02 -3.84 2.27
CA PHE A 91 11.65 -2.66 3.04
C PHE A 91 10.16 -2.31 2.92
N PRO A 92 9.57 -2.21 1.70
CA PRO A 92 8.13 -2.05 1.56
C PRO A 92 7.33 -3.14 2.26
N PHE A 93 7.79 -4.39 2.19
CA PHE A 93 7.13 -5.51 2.85
C PHE A 93 7.17 -5.39 4.38
N ALA A 94 8.32 -5.04 4.96
CA ALA A 94 8.47 -4.80 6.38
C ALA A 94 7.56 -3.66 6.86
N LEU A 95 7.43 -2.58 6.09
CA LEU A 95 6.50 -1.50 6.40
C LEU A 95 5.04 -1.97 6.46
N VAL A 96 4.62 -2.83 5.53
CA VAL A 96 3.27 -3.42 5.57
C VAL A 96 3.07 -4.25 6.84
N VAL A 97 4.05 -5.08 7.19
CA VAL A 97 4.01 -5.89 8.42
C VAL A 97 3.90 -5.00 9.66
N ILE A 98 4.71 -3.93 9.74
CA ILE A 98 4.67 -2.94 10.83
C ILE A 98 3.28 -2.29 10.90
N ILE A 99 2.69 -1.87 9.78
CA ILE A 99 1.36 -1.27 9.73
C ILE A 99 0.28 -2.22 10.27
N ILE A 100 0.38 -3.52 9.98
CA ILE A 100 -0.55 -4.54 10.48
C ILE A 100 -0.45 -4.64 12.00
N PHE A 101 0.75 -4.77 12.55
CA PHE A 101 0.95 -4.84 14.00
C PHE A 101 0.53 -3.55 14.70
N LEU A 102 0.86 -2.40 14.13
CA LEU A 102 0.41 -1.11 14.64
C LEU A 102 -1.12 -1.05 14.70
N SER A 103 -1.80 -1.59 13.68
CA SER A 103 -3.25 -1.68 13.66
C SER A 103 -3.82 -2.56 14.78
N GLN A 104 -3.12 -3.61 15.19
CA GLN A 104 -3.55 -4.45 16.33
C GLN A 104 -3.37 -3.69 17.65
N ILE A 105 -2.25 -3.00 17.82
CA ILE A 105 -1.95 -2.21 19.02
C ILE A 105 -3.01 -1.12 19.22
N MET A 106 -3.44 -0.46 18.14
CA MET A 106 -4.45 0.60 18.19
C MET A 106 -5.82 0.19 18.77
N PHE A 107 -6.17 -1.11 18.72
CA PHE A 107 -7.44 -1.62 19.27
C PHE A 107 -7.25 -2.49 20.52
N SER A 108 -6.00 -2.79 20.89
CA SER A 108 -5.65 -3.60 22.06
C SER A 108 -5.26 -2.77 23.27
N VAL A 109 -5.00 -1.47 23.08
CA VAL A 109 -4.75 -0.46 24.12
C VAL A 109 -5.98 0.41 24.24
#